data_AF-A0A1Q4F0E1-F1
#
_entry.id   AF-A0A1Q4F0E1-F1
#
_cell.length_a   1.000
_cell.length_b   1.000
_cell.length_c   1.000
_cell.angle_alpha   90.00
_cell.angle_beta   90.00
_cell.angle_gamma   90.00
#
_symmetry.space_group_name_H-M   'P 1'
#
loop_
_entity.id
_entity.type
_entity.pdbx_description
1 polymer ?
#
loop_
_entity_poly.entity_id
_entity_poly.type
_entity_poly.pdbx_seq_one_letter_code
_entity_poly.pdbx_strand_id
1 'polypeptide(L)'
;MLRKLSITALCGLILWQHTTAQSPVIIQYINSYKFIAIKEMQRTGIPASITLAQGILETQAGCSDLVKSSNNHFGIKCKNTWLGDKVYHDDDEKGECFRAYSNAEDSYRDHSDFLKNSPRYAFLFKIAPEDYQDWAKGLKKAGYATNPKYPQQLIKYIEDYDLQLYTLIAQGKKSIGDEASMYVAEDNAADTQAPIAQNTTRNPVATASRSGGPLPETSYPEEMFEINNTRVLYAKQGSSLLAIAEQYGIRYNHLLDFNELSPNEDILPSDQLVYLQRKRKQGQKEYHVALTGETFYDIAQREGVRLETVLSYNHTSEATMPGEGQKIYLQKEAPAEREAVLAGNEVASVQSPREISRAKLTHVVTSKETLFSIAKKYEVNVEQLKTWNSLEKDDIRTGQELVIYKN
;
A
#
# COMPACT_ATOMS: atom_id res chain seq x y z
N MET A 1 -23.28 -71.49 -35.17
CA MET A 1 -22.12 -71.04 -34.37
C MET A 1 -22.11 -69.52 -34.32
N LEU A 2 -22.21 -69.02 -33.08
CA LEU A 2 -21.92 -67.69 -32.50
C LEU A 2 -22.13 -66.37 -33.28
N ARG A 3 -23.00 -65.53 -32.69
CA ARG A 3 -23.23 -64.11 -32.95
C ARG A 3 -21.96 -63.29 -32.66
N LYS A 4 -21.64 -62.35 -33.56
CA LYS A 4 -20.63 -61.30 -33.37
C LYS A 4 -21.11 -60.29 -32.31
N LEU A 5 -20.37 -60.17 -31.21
CA LEU A 5 -20.48 -59.02 -30.30
C LEU A 5 -19.50 -57.95 -30.78
N SER A 6 -20.02 -56.82 -31.24
CA SER A 6 -19.23 -55.62 -31.51
C SER A 6 -18.99 -54.89 -30.19
N ILE A 7 -17.77 -54.95 -29.66
CA ILE A 7 -17.34 -54.13 -28.52
C ILE A 7 -16.88 -52.78 -29.08
N THR A 8 -17.75 -51.78 -29.01
CA THR A 8 -17.38 -50.38 -29.19
C THR A 8 -16.55 -49.94 -27.98
N ALA A 9 -15.23 -49.88 -28.15
CA ALA A 9 -14.33 -49.25 -27.19
C ALA A 9 -14.54 -47.73 -27.24
N LEU A 10 -15.20 -47.18 -26.23
CA LEU A 10 -15.31 -45.74 -26.02
C LEU A 10 -13.96 -45.26 -25.45
N CYS A 11 -13.06 -44.81 -26.32
CA CYS A 11 -11.85 -44.09 -25.91
C CYS A 11 -12.24 -42.75 -25.30
N GLY A 12 -12.36 -42.71 -23.98
CA GLY A 12 -12.43 -41.45 -23.23
C GLY A 12 -11.11 -40.69 -23.37
N LEU A 13 -11.11 -39.66 -24.21
CA LEU A 13 -10.09 -38.62 -24.21
C LEU A 13 -10.22 -37.84 -22.90
N ILE A 14 -9.45 -38.24 -21.90
CA ILE A 14 -9.23 -37.42 -20.71
C ILE A 14 -8.32 -36.27 -21.14
N LEU A 15 -8.91 -35.14 -21.52
CA LEU A 15 -8.20 -33.87 -21.65
C LEU A 15 -7.73 -33.48 -20.25
N TRP A 16 -6.46 -33.70 -19.95
CA TRP A 16 -5.80 -33.04 -18.82
C TRP A 16 -5.76 -31.54 -19.12
N GLN A 17 -6.73 -30.81 -18.58
CA GLN A 17 -6.59 -29.37 -18.44
C GLN A 17 -5.52 -29.15 -17.37
N HIS A 18 -4.28 -28.88 -17.82
CA HIS A 18 -3.26 -28.34 -16.95
C HIS A 18 -3.62 -26.88 -16.65
N THR A 19 -4.43 -26.64 -15.61
CA THR A 19 -4.44 -25.33 -14.95
C THR A 19 -3.13 -25.21 -14.19
N THR A 20 -2.13 -24.54 -14.78
CA THR A 20 -0.94 -24.13 -14.03
C THR A 20 -1.40 -23.19 -12.94
N ALA A 21 -1.20 -23.57 -11.67
CA ALA A 21 -1.44 -22.67 -10.55
C ALA A 21 -0.61 -21.40 -10.74
N GLN A 22 -1.25 -20.23 -10.63
CA GLN A 22 -0.59 -18.94 -10.75
C GLN A 22 0.46 -18.79 -9.64
N SER A 23 1.65 -18.28 -9.98
CA SER A 23 2.74 -18.08 -9.00
C SER A 23 2.37 -17.03 -7.94
N PRO A 24 2.41 -17.37 -6.63
CA PRO A 24 2.13 -16.42 -5.55
C PRO A 24 3.05 -15.19 -5.55
N VAL A 25 4.32 -15.38 -5.90
CA VAL A 25 5.30 -14.28 -5.96
C VAL A 25 4.94 -13.28 -7.06
N ILE A 26 4.43 -13.75 -8.20
CA ILE A 26 3.99 -12.88 -9.29
C ILE A 26 2.70 -12.15 -8.90
N ILE A 27 1.75 -12.84 -8.25
CA ILE A 27 0.53 -12.22 -7.71
C ILE A 27 0.88 -11.12 -6.71
N GLN A 28 1.83 -11.37 -5.81
CA GLN A 28 2.31 -10.36 -4.86
C GLN A 28 2.87 -9.14 -5.59
N TYR A 29 3.75 -9.35 -6.57
CA TYR A 29 4.32 -8.26 -7.36
C TYR A 29 3.23 -7.43 -8.04
N ILE A 30 2.24 -8.08 -8.65
CA ILE A 30 1.10 -7.41 -9.29
C ILE A 30 0.34 -6.57 -8.26
N ASN A 31 0.04 -7.14 -7.09
CA ASN A 31 -0.70 -6.43 -6.04
C ASN A 31 0.06 -5.20 -5.51
N SER A 32 1.37 -5.32 -5.31
CA SER A 32 2.20 -4.22 -4.83
C SER A 32 2.27 -3.05 -5.83
N TYR A 33 2.26 -3.33 -7.13
CA TYR A 33 2.60 -2.31 -8.14
C TYR A 33 1.48 -1.97 -9.15
N LYS A 34 0.33 -2.66 -9.12
CA LYS A 34 -0.78 -2.41 -10.06
C LYS A 34 -1.25 -0.96 -10.07
N PHE A 35 -1.36 -0.33 -8.91
CA PHE A 35 -1.80 1.06 -8.81
C PHE A 35 -0.78 2.05 -9.38
N ILE A 36 0.52 1.77 -9.23
CA ILE A 36 1.57 2.59 -9.85
C ILE A 36 1.50 2.46 -11.38
N ALA A 37 1.34 1.24 -11.90
CA ALA A 37 1.21 1.01 -13.33
C ALA A 37 -0.03 1.69 -13.95
N ILE A 38 -1.17 1.69 -13.23
CA ILE A 38 -2.39 2.43 -13.63
C ILE A 38 -2.10 3.93 -13.69
N LYS A 39 -1.49 4.50 -12.64
CA LYS A 39 -1.15 5.93 -12.56
C LYS A 39 -0.20 6.35 -13.69
N GLU A 40 0.81 5.55 -13.97
CA GLU A 40 1.77 5.83 -15.03
C GLU A 40 1.16 5.68 -16.43
N MET A 41 0.22 4.75 -16.62
CA MET A 41 -0.56 4.69 -17.86
C MET A 41 -1.36 5.97 -18.07
N GLN A 42 -2.06 6.45 -17.04
CA GLN A 42 -2.82 7.71 -17.13
C GLN A 42 -1.90 8.90 -17.43
N ARG A 43 -0.69 8.91 -16.88
CA ARG A 43 0.29 9.99 -17.08
C ARG A 43 0.94 9.99 -18.47
N THR A 44 1.30 8.81 -18.98
CA THR A 44 2.18 8.70 -20.16
C THR A 44 1.53 8.05 -21.37
N GLY A 45 0.48 7.25 -21.16
CA GLY A 45 -0.19 6.45 -22.18
C GLY A 45 0.46 5.09 -22.46
N ILE A 46 1.43 4.65 -21.64
CA ILE A 46 1.98 3.29 -21.71
C ILE A 46 0.98 2.33 -21.05
N PRO A 47 0.56 1.23 -21.68
CA PRO A 47 -0.43 0.34 -21.09
C PRO A 47 0.02 -0.20 -19.72
N ALA A 48 -0.86 -0.17 -18.72
CA ALA A 48 -0.57 -0.70 -17.39
C ALA A 48 -0.20 -2.19 -17.45
N SER A 49 -0.84 -2.95 -18.36
CA SER A 49 -0.51 -4.35 -18.63
C SER A 49 0.94 -4.55 -19.08
N ILE A 50 1.44 -3.67 -19.95
CA ILE A 50 2.83 -3.69 -20.44
C ILE A 50 3.79 -3.36 -19.30
N THR A 51 3.53 -2.28 -18.56
CA THR A 51 4.39 -1.86 -17.44
C THR A 51 4.51 -2.96 -16.37
N LEU A 52 3.40 -3.62 -16.00
CA LEU A 52 3.42 -4.72 -15.03
C LEU A 52 4.14 -5.95 -15.57
N ALA A 53 3.88 -6.35 -16.82
CA ALA A 53 4.55 -7.51 -17.42
C ALA A 53 6.07 -7.31 -17.53
N GLN A 54 6.50 -6.10 -17.90
CA GLN A 54 7.92 -5.74 -17.88
C GLN A 54 8.46 -5.81 -16.45
N GLY A 55 7.79 -5.17 -15.49
CA GLY A 55 8.21 -5.21 -14.10
C GLY A 55 8.38 -6.65 -13.56
N ILE A 56 7.44 -7.54 -13.84
CA ILE A 56 7.52 -8.96 -13.46
C ILE A 56 8.75 -9.61 -14.09
N LEU A 57 8.95 -9.44 -15.39
CA LEU A 57 10.05 -10.07 -16.13
C LEU A 57 11.43 -9.54 -15.68
N GLU A 58 11.61 -8.22 -15.66
CA GLU A 58 12.89 -7.57 -15.39
C GLU A 58 13.37 -7.78 -13.95
N THR A 59 12.44 -7.95 -13.00
CA THR A 59 12.77 -8.10 -11.57
C THR A 59 12.71 -9.54 -11.07
N GLN A 60 12.32 -10.50 -11.92
CA GLN A 60 11.90 -11.83 -11.48
C GLN A 60 10.81 -11.73 -10.39
N ALA A 61 9.79 -10.93 -10.65
CA ALA A 61 8.71 -10.59 -9.71
C ALA A 61 9.22 -10.11 -8.34
N GLY A 62 10.17 -9.16 -8.34
CA GLY A 62 10.72 -8.55 -7.13
C GLY A 62 11.87 -9.34 -6.49
N CYS A 63 12.28 -10.47 -7.07
CA CYS A 63 13.26 -11.36 -6.45
C CYS A 63 14.73 -11.07 -6.83
N SER A 64 15.00 -10.26 -7.86
CA SER A 64 16.37 -9.97 -8.30
C SER A 64 17.17 -9.13 -7.30
N ASP A 65 18.50 -9.33 -7.25
CA ASP A 65 19.38 -8.57 -6.36
C ASP A 65 19.40 -7.07 -6.71
N LEU A 66 19.28 -6.75 -8.00
CA LEU A 66 19.20 -5.37 -8.48
C LEU A 66 18.00 -4.65 -7.86
N VAL A 67 16.78 -5.20 -7.96
CA VAL A 67 15.60 -4.50 -7.42
C VAL A 67 15.64 -4.42 -5.90
N LYS A 68 16.11 -5.47 -5.20
CA LYS A 68 16.23 -5.49 -3.75
C LYS A 68 17.21 -4.46 -3.19
N SER A 69 18.29 -4.18 -3.94
CA SER A 69 19.33 -3.24 -3.50
C SER A 69 19.12 -1.80 -3.96
N SER A 70 18.26 -1.57 -4.96
CA SER A 70 18.20 -0.27 -5.64
C SER A 70 16.80 0.21 -6.03
N ASN A 71 15.74 -0.58 -5.77
CA ASN A 71 14.41 -0.35 -6.31
C ASN A 71 14.37 -0.14 -7.84
N ASN A 72 15.37 -0.63 -8.60
CA ASN A 72 15.37 -0.50 -10.05
C ASN A 72 14.56 -1.62 -10.69
N HIS A 73 13.29 -1.36 -10.99
CA HIS A 73 12.34 -2.35 -11.50
C HIS A 73 12.52 -2.67 -12.99
N PHE A 74 13.26 -1.84 -13.74
CA PHE A 74 13.33 -1.94 -15.21
C PHE A 74 14.75 -1.96 -15.75
N GLY A 75 15.74 -2.26 -14.89
CA GLY A 75 17.14 -2.38 -15.30
C GLY A 75 17.72 -1.11 -15.95
N ILE A 76 17.23 0.09 -15.57
CA ILE A 76 17.66 1.31 -16.26
C ILE A 76 19.11 1.62 -15.91
N LYS A 77 19.98 1.58 -16.92
CA LYS A 77 21.40 1.91 -16.81
C LYS A 77 21.61 3.43 -16.62
N CYS A 78 22.67 3.83 -15.92
CA CYS A 78 22.97 5.23 -15.59
C CYS A 78 23.07 6.11 -16.86
N LYS A 79 23.78 5.62 -17.89
CA LYS A 79 24.26 6.46 -19.01
C LYS A 79 25.06 7.68 -18.50
N ASN A 80 25.46 8.59 -19.39
CA ASN A 80 26.30 9.75 -19.04
C ASN A 80 25.50 10.90 -18.39
N THR A 81 24.18 10.81 -18.33
CA THR A 81 23.29 11.91 -17.91
C THR A 81 22.67 11.70 -16.53
N TRP A 82 22.87 10.54 -15.90
CA TRP A 82 22.31 10.26 -14.60
C TRP A 82 23.19 10.81 -13.48
N LEU A 83 22.60 11.67 -12.65
CA LEU A 83 23.26 12.33 -11.51
C LEU A 83 22.73 11.83 -10.15
N GLY A 84 21.78 10.90 -10.17
CA GLY A 84 21.19 10.32 -8.96
C GLY A 84 22.00 9.15 -8.40
N ASP A 85 21.42 8.48 -7.41
CA ASP A 85 22.03 7.31 -6.78
C ASP A 85 22.19 6.17 -7.79
N LYS A 86 23.20 5.32 -7.58
CA LYS A 86 23.55 4.25 -8.48
C LYS A 86 24.06 3.04 -7.73
N VAL A 87 23.84 1.88 -8.32
CA VAL A 87 24.46 0.61 -7.92
C VAL A 87 25.24 0.04 -9.09
N TYR A 88 26.22 -0.79 -8.79
CA TYR A 88 26.94 -1.56 -9.80
C TYR A 88 26.52 -3.01 -9.68
N HIS A 89 26.17 -3.60 -10.81
CA HIS A 89 25.75 -4.99 -10.90
C HIS A 89 26.35 -5.59 -12.17
N ASP A 90 26.75 -6.85 -12.09
CA ASP A 90 27.22 -7.58 -13.28
C ASP A 90 25.98 -8.09 -14.02
N ASP A 91 25.77 -7.68 -15.26
CA ASP A 91 24.64 -8.11 -16.10
C ASP A 91 25.15 -8.60 -17.46
N ASP A 92 25.25 -7.73 -18.46
CA ASP A 92 25.88 -8.05 -19.76
C ASP A 92 27.41 -7.95 -19.67
N GLU A 93 27.90 -6.96 -18.92
CA GLU A 93 29.32 -6.71 -18.65
C GLU A 93 29.58 -6.60 -17.14
N LYS A 94 30.85 -6.73 -16.74
CA LYS A 94 31.23 -6.54 -15.33
C LYS A 94 31.17 -5.07 -14.95
N GLY A 95 30.57 -4.79 -13.79
CA GLY A 95 30.53 -3.46 -13.20
C GLY A 95 29.63 -2.48 -13.95
N GLU A 96 28.54 -2.95 -14.53
CA GLU A 96 27.59 -2.07 -15.19
C GLU A 96 26.88 -1.16 -14.19
N CYS A 97 26.71 0.11 -14.56
CA CYS A 97 26.08 1.12 -13.72
C CYS A 97 24.57 1.12 -13.93
N PHE A 98 23.83 0.85 -12.86
CA PHE A 98 22.38 0.95 -12.81
C PHE A 98 21.95 2.10 -11.92
N ARG A 99 20.85 2.76 -12.32
CA ARG A 99 20.20 3.78 -11.48
C ARG A 99 19.68 3.13 -10.22
N ALA A 100 19.70 3.87 -9.11
CA ALA A 100 19.07 3.48 -7.86
C ALA A 100 18.04 4.53 -7.45
N TYR A 101 16.97 4.06 -6.83
CA TYR A 101 15.81 4.86 -6.47
C TYR A 101 15.45 4.63 -5.01
N SER A 102 14.89 5.66 -4.37
CA SER A 102 14.46 5.58 -2.98
C SER A 102 13.22 4.69 -2.81
N ASN A 103 12.42 4.53 -3.85
CA ASN A 103 11.20 3.71 -3.87
C ASN A 103 10.89 3.20 -5.29
N ALA A 104 9.94 2.26 -5.40
CA ALA A 104 9.51 1.71 -6.68
C ALA A 104 8.85 2.74 -7.60
N GLU A 105 8.07 3.69 -7.06
CA GLU A 105 7.36 4.69 -7.87
C GLU A 105 8.32 5.54 -8.71
N ASP A 106 9.47 5.93 -8.15
CA ASP A 106 10.49 6.68 -8.88
C ASP A 106 11.10 5.88 -10.04
N SER A 107 11.27 4.56 -9.87
CA SER A 107 11.71 3.67 -10.95
C SER A 107 10.66 3.53 -12.05
N TYR A 108 9.39 3.39 -11.68
CA TYR A 108 8.26 3.34 -12.62
C TYR A 108 8.10 4.65 -13.40
N ARG A 109 8.29 5.80 -12.73
CA ARG A 109 8.25 7.11 -13.36
C ARG A 109 9.37 7.30 -14.37
N ASP A 110 10.61 6.99 -13.98
CA ASP A 110 11.78 7.12 -14.87
C ASP A 110 11.69 6.17 -16.07
N HIS A 111 11.20 4.94 -15.86
CA HIS A 111 10.90 4.01 -16.96
C HIS A 111 9.86 4.59 -17.94
N SER A 112 8.77 5.12 -17.40
CA SER A 112 7.69 5.66 -18.22
C SER A 112 8.14 6.90 -18.99
N ASP A 113 8.95 7.77 -18.37
CA ASP A 113 9.55 8.93 -19.03
C ASP A 113 10.55 8.52 -20.10
N PHE A 114 11.35 7.49 -19.86
CA PHE A 114 12.28 6.94 -20.85
C PHE A 114 11.55 6.45 -22.11
N LEU A 115 10.46 5.69 -21.95
CA LEU A 115 9.66 5.23 -23.08
C LEU A 115 8.92 6.37 -23.77
N LYS A 116 8.29 7.29 -23.01
CA LYS A 116 7.49 8.39 -23.54
C LYS A 116 8.31 9.41 -24.33
N ASN A 117 9.49 9.77 -23.82
CA ASN A 117 10.28 10.86 -24.38
C ASN A 117 11.29 10.42 -25.45
N SER A 118 11.42 9.11 -25.69
CA SER A 118 12.35 8.57 -26.68
C SER A 118 11.69 8.48 -28.06
N PRO A 119 12.24 9.16 -29.10
CA PRO A 119 11.72 9.07 -30.46
C PRO A 119 11.68 7.64 -31.02
N ARG A 120 12.56 6.76 -30.49
CA ARG A 120 12.64 5.33 -30.84
C ARG A 120 11.33 4.59 -30.54
N TYR A 121 10.62 4.99 -29.49
CA TYR A 121 9.37 4.35 -29.03
C TYR A 121 8.12 5.13 -29.41
N ALA A 122 8.25 6.30 -30.03
CA ALA A 122 7.11 7.19 -30.31
C ALA A 122 6.00 6.53 -31.14
N PHE A 123 6.33 5.57 -32.02
CA PHE A 123 5.34 4.85 -32.82
C PHE A 123 4.45 3.91 -31.99
N LEU A 124 4.88 3.48 -30.80
CA LEU A 124 4.09 2.63 -29.91
C LEU A 124 2.84 3.36 -29.42
N PHE A 125 2.93 4.67 -29.20
CA PHE A 125 1.81 5.49 -28.75
C PHE A 125 0.73 5.72 -29.82
N LYS A 126 0.90 5.15 -31.03
CA LYS A 126 -0.14 5.08 -32.06
C LYS A 126 -0.94 3.77 -31.99
N ILE A 127 -0.46 2.80 -31.23
CA ILE A 127 -1.12 1.51 -31.00
C ILE A 127 -2.13 1.71 -29.86
N ALA A 128 -3.32 1.14 -30.01
CA ALA A 128 -4.35 1.19 -28.97
C ALA A 128 -3.79 0.57 -27.67
N PRO A 129 -4.02 1.18 -26.49
CA PRO A 129 -3.47 0.66 -25.23
C PRO A 129 -3.89 -0.78 -24.90
N GLU A 130 -5.03 -1.22 -25.41
CA GLU A 130 -5.58 -2.57 -25.27
C GLU A 130 -4.84 -3.61 -26.12
N ASP A 131 -4.14 -3.18 -27.17
CA ASP A 131 -3.38 -4.06 -28.07
C ASP A 131 -1.97 -4.32 -27.51
N TYR A 132 -1.93 -5.01 -26.37
CA TYR A 132 -0.68 -5.35 -25.69
C TYR A 132 0.23 -6.25 -26.55
N GLN A 133 -0.33 -7.00 -27.50
CA GLN A 133 0.44 -7.88 -28.38
C GLN A 133 1.30 -7.05 -29.34
N ASP A 134 0.74 -6.01 -29.95
CA ASP A 134 1.49 -5.13 -30.84
C ASP A 134 2.39 -4.15 -30.07
N TRP A 135 2.02 -3.76 -28.84
CA TRP A 135 2.94 -3.08 -27.92
C TRP A 135 4.18 -3.94 -27.61
N ALA A 136 4.01 -5.22 -27.24
CA ALA A 136 5.11 -6.12 -26.90
C ALA A 136 6.05 -6.39 -28.10
N LYS A 137 5.48 -6.64 -29.29
CA LYS A 137 6.25 -6.76 -30.54
C LYS A 137 6.95 -5.46 -30.89
N GLY A 138 6.27 -4.33 -30.69
CA GLY A 138 6.76 -2.99 -30.94
C GLY A 138 7.95 -2.63 -30.06
N LEU A 139 7.91 -2.94 -28.76
CA LEU A 139 9.03 -2.75 -27.83
C LEU A 139 10.28 -3.50 -28.30
N LYS A 140 10.11 -4.77 -28.71
CA LYS A 140 11.21 -5.56 -29.28
C LYS A 140 11.73 -4.99 -30.60
N LYS A 141 10.84 -4.57 -31.51
CA LYS A 141 11.20 -3.93 -32.78
C LYS A 141 11.95 -2.61 -32.56
N ALA A 142 11.52 -1.85 -31.56
CA ALA A 142 12.19 -0.65 -31.09
C ALA A 142 13.44 -0.96 -30.26
N GLY A 143 13.83 -2.23 -30.12
CA GLY A 143 15.06 -2.70 -29.48
C GLY A 143 15.18 -2.38 -28.00
N TYR A 144 14.07 -2.49 -27.26
CA TYR A 144 14.07 -2.49 -25.80
C TYR A 144 14.86 -3.68 -25.24
N ALA A 145 14.66 -4.88 -25.81
CA ALA A 145 15.33 -6.12 -25.42
C ALA A 145 16.01 -6.81 -26.61
N THR A 146 17.12 -7.51 -26.35
CA THR A 146 17.85 -8.32 -27.35
C THR A 146 17.23 -9.71 -27.54
N ASN A 147 16.66 -10.28 -26.48
CA ASN A 147 16.03 -11.60 -26.48
C ASN A 147 14.88 -11.70 -27.52
N PRO A 148 14.92 -12.64 -28.49
CA PRO A 148 13.87 -12.80 -29.49
C PRO A 148 12.52 -13.26 -28.90
N LYS A 149 12.51 -13.90 -27.73
CA LYS A 149 11.30 -14.36 -27.03
C LYS A 149 10.68 -13.29 -26.12
N TYR A 150 11.24 -12.08 -26.10
CA TYR A 150 10.77 -11.00 -25.22
C TYR A 150 9.27 -10.69 -25.41
N PRO A 151 8.74 -10.49 -26.63
CA PRO A 151 7.31 -10.24 -26.82
C PRO A 151 6.43 -11.36 -26.26
N GLN A 152 6.81 -12.62 -26.49
CA GLN A 152 6.03 -13.78 -26.06
C GLN A 152 6.01 -13.92 -24.54
N GLN A 153 7.10 -13.55 -23.84
CA GLN A 153 7.13 -13.55 -22.38
C GLN A 153 6.20 -12.49 -21.79
N LEU A 154 6.21 -11.27 -22.34
CA LEU A 154 5.29 -10.22 -21.90
C LEU A 154 3.83 -10.62 -22.14
N ILE A 155 3.52 -11.06 -23.36
CA ILE A 155 2.17 -11.54 -23.73
C ILE A 155 1.73 -12.65 -22.79
N LYS A 156 2.62 -13.61 -22.49
CA LYS A 156 2.33 -14.69 -21.55
C LYS A 156 1.98 -14.16 -20.15
N TYR A 157 2.76 -13.25 -19.58
CA TYR A 157 2.41 -12.68 -18.26
C TYR A 157 1.10 -11.90 -18.30
N ILE A 158 0.83 -11.16 -19.37
CA ILE A 158 -0.42 -10.41 -19.52
C ILE A 158 -1.61 -11.36 -19.58
N GLU A 159 -1.54 -12.41 -20.38
CA GLU A 159 -2.61 -13.38 -20.56
C GLU A 159 -2.80 -14.28 -19.32
N ASP A 160 -1.71 -14.82 -18.77
CA ASP A 160 -1.75 -15.68 -17.58
C ASP A 160 -2.32 -14.92 -16.38
N TYR A 161 -1.97 -13.65 -16.22
CA TYR A 161 -2.35 -12.83 -15.06
C TYR A 161 -3.37 -11.73 -15.39
N ASP A 162 -4.12 -11.85 -16.49
CA ASP A 162 -5.19 -10.91 -16.86
C ASP A 162 -4.78 -9.41 -16.72
N LEU A 163 -3.52 -9.07 -17.02
CA LEU A 163 -2.99 -7.74 -16.70
C LEU A 163 -3.65 -6.64 -17.55
N GLN A 164 -4.29 -7.01 -18.67
CA GLN A 164 -5.15 -6.13 -19.47
C GLN A 164 -6.26 -5.47 -18.64
N LEU A 165 -6.70 -6.10 -17.55
CA LEU A 165 -7.68 -5.52 -16.65
C LEU A 165 -7.22 -4.15 -16.13
N TYR A 166 -5.94 -4.01 -15.76
CA TYR A 166 -5.40 -2.76 -15.24
C TYR A 166 -5.32 -1.66 -16.30
N THR A 167 -5.12 -2.03 -17.57
CA THR A 167 -5.24 -1.10 -18.70
C THR A 167 -6.68 -0.61 -18.85
N LEU A 168 -7.67 -1.50 -18.71
CA LEU A 168 -9.09 -1.13 -18.77
C LEU A 168 -9.53 -0.28 -17.58
N ILE A 169 -9.00 -0.55 -16.37
CA ILE A 169 -9.23 0.27 -15.17
C ILE A 169 -8.68 1.67 -15.37
N ALA A 170 -7.45 1.80 -15.89
CA ALA A 170 -6.84 3.10 -16.15
C ALA A 170 -7.66 3.95 -17.14
N GLN A 171 -8.36 3.32 -18.09
CA GLN A 171 -9.28 3.95 -19.04
C GLN A 171 -10.70 4.20 -18.50
N GLY A 172 -11.00 3.76 -17.26
CA GLY A 172 -12.33 3.85 -16.67
C GLY A 172 -13.37 2.89 -17.29
N LYS A 173 -12.94 1.88 -18.05
CA LYS A 173 -13.82 0.87 -18.67
C LYS A 173 -14.15 -0.30 -17.74
N LYS A 174 -13.36 -0.45 -16.68
CA LYS A 174 -13.49 -1.47 -15.64
C LYS A 174 -13.21 -0.87 -14.27
N SER A 175 -13.70 -1.52 -13.22
CA SER A 175 -13.42 -1.18 -11.83
C SER A 175 -12.45 -2.18 -11.21
N ILE A 176 -11.81 -1.82 -10.10
CA ILE A 176 -10.98 -2.78 -9.34
C ILE A 176 -11.80 -3.98 -8.84
N GLY A 177 -13.12 -3.81 -8.66
CA GLY A 177 -14.03 -4.90 -8.28
C GLY A 177 -14.31 -5.91 -9.40
N ASP A 178 -13.89 -5.62 -10.63
CA ASP A 178 -13.95 -6.55 -11.76
C ASP A 178 -12.75 -7.53 -11.81
N GLU A 179 -11.84 -7.45 -10.83
CA GLU A 179 -10.73 -8.39 -10.68
C GLU A 179 -11.29 -9.81 -10.45
N ALA A 180 -10.95 -10.74 -11.35
CA ALA A 180 -11.42 -12.13 -11.26
C ALA A 180 -11.00 -12.75 -9.93
N SER A 181 -11.83 -13.65 -9.41
CA SER A 181 -11.62 -14.47 -8.19
C SER A 181 -10.32 -15.29 -8.20
N MET A 182 -9.48 -15.18 -9.23
CA MET A 182 -8.16 -15.81 -9.34
C MET A 182 -7.10 -15.15 -8.44
N TYR A 183 -7.27 -13.89 -8.05
CA TYR A 183 -6.40 -13.16 -7.09
C TYR A 183 -6.91 -13.25 -5.66
N VAL A 184 -7.89 -14.12 -5.47
CA VAL A 184 -8.68 -14.24 -4.28
C VAL A 184 -8.55 -15.68 -3.84
N ALA A 185 -7.52 -15.98 -3.03
CA ALA A 185 -7.46 -17.30 -2.42
C ALA A 185 -8.76 -17.53 -1.63
N GLU A 186 -9.51 -18.56 -2.05
CA GLU A 186 -10.75 -19.00 -1.43
C GLU A 186 -10.46 -19.70 -0.09
N ASP A 187 -11.31 -19.40 0.89
CA ASP A 187 -11.57 -20.21 2.08
C ASP A 187 -11.97 -21.65 1.68
N ASN A 188 -11.34 -22.67 2.29
CA ASN A 188 -11.99 -23.55 3.29
C ASN A 188 -11.15 -24.79 3.68
N ALA A 189 -11.11 -24.98 5.00
CA ALA A 189 -11.21 -26.24 5.77
C ALA A 189 -9.97 -27.05 6.20
N ALA A 190 -9.97 -27.25 7.53
CA ALA A 190 -9.65 -28.47 8.28
C ALA A 190 -8.25 -28.64 8.91
N ASP A 191 -8.21 -28.39 10.22
CA ASP A 191 -7.73 -29.30 11.28
C ASP A 191 -6.58 -30.25 10.91
N THR A 192 -5.37 -29.97 11.41
CA THR A 192 -4.50 -31.02 11.95
C THR A 192 -3.58 -30.46 13.04
N GLN A 193 -3.58 -31.14 14.17
CA GLN A 193 -2.69 -30.95 15.31
C GLN A 193 -1.22 -31.28 15.00
N ALA A 194 -0.32 -30.43 15.54
CA ALA A 194 1.00 -30.72 16.13
C ALA A 194 2.16 -31.19 15.17
N PRO A 195 3.47 -31.04 15.53
CA PRO A 195 4.02 -30.89 16.89
C PRO A 195 5.19 -29.88 17.11
N ILE A 196 5.53 -29.83 18.40
CA ILE A 196 6.54 -29.09 19.18
C ILE A 196 7.99 -29.37 18.76
N ALA A 197 8.85 -28.33 18.78
CA ALA A 197 10.28 -28.39 19.12
C ALA A 197 10.81 -26.98 19.49
N GLN A 198 10.77 -26.59 20.77
CA GLN A 198 11.92 -26.49 21.69
C GLN A 198 13.10 -25.59 21.28
N ASN A 199 13.13 -24.41 21.92
CA ASN A 199 14.24 -23.74 22.61
C ASN A 199 15.66 -23.82 22.03
N THR A 200 16.21 -22.65 21.68
CA THR A 200 17.52 -22.27 22.26
C THR A 200 17.53 -20.81 22.70
N THR A 201 17.70 -20.65 24.00
CA THR A 201 17.91 -19.43 24.76
C THR A 201 19.26 -18.78 24.41
N ARG A 202 19.29 -17.44 24.24
CA ARG A 202 20.40 -16.56 24.66
C ARG A 202 19.98 -15.08 24.57
N ASN A 203 19.72 -14.49 25.73
CA ASN A 203 19.69 -13.04 25.99
C ASN A 203 20.95 -12.68 26.80
N PRO A 204 21.27 -11.39 27.05
CA PRO A 204 21.24 -10.23 26.15
C PRO A 204 22.53 -9.38 26.31
N VAL A 205 22.76 -8.39 25.44
CA VAL A 205 23.61 -7.23 25.79
C VAL A 205 22.82 -5.97 25.49
N ALA A 206 22.60 -5.20 26.55
CA ALA A 206 21.94 -3.92 26.56
C ALA A 206 22.89 -2.81 26.11
N THR A 207 22.36 -1.85 25.36
CA THR A 207 22.72 -0.44 25.50
C THR A 207 21.48 0.42 25.24
N ALA A 208 21.03 1.05 26.33
CA ALA A 208 20.08 2.16 26.43
C ALA A 208 20.48 3.34 25.52
N SER A 209 19.68 4.37 25.22
CA SER A 209 18.25 4.71 25.30
C SER A 209 18.24 6.25 25.20
N ARG A 210 17.33 6.86 24.41
CA ARG A 210 16.76 8.21 24.59
C ARG A 210 15.45 8.26 23.77
N SER A 211 14.29 7.85 24.27
CA SER A 211 13.40 8.42 25.31
C SER A 211 12.56 9.62 24.84
N GLY A 212 11.33 9.32 24.42
CA GLY A 212 10.14 10.15 24.60
C GLY A 212 8.97 9.19 24.83
N GLY A 213 8.29 9.25 25.97
CA GLY A 213 7.17 8.35 26.31
C GLY A 213 6.11 9.08 27.13
N PRO A 214 5.13 8.37 27.72
CA PRO A 214 4.52 7.10 27.30
C PRO A 214 2.98 7.19 27.27
N LEU A 215 2.33 6.63 26.23
CA LEU A 215 0.94 6.16 26.37
C LEU A 215 0.98 4.76 27.03
N PRO A 216 0.01 4.39 27.88
CA PRO A 216 0.13 3.24 28.78
C PRO A 216 0.44 1.96 28.01
N GLU A 217 1.50 1.25 28.43
CA GLU A 217 1.86 -0.09 27.98
C GLU A 217 0.74 -1.06 28.34
N THR A 218 -0.29 -1.08 27.52
CA THR A 218 -1.29 -2.12 27.54
C THR A 218 -0.59 -3.32 26.92
N SER A 219 -0.11 -4.23 27.76
CA SER A 219 0.52 -5.47 27.29
C SER A 219 -0.55 -6.31 26.62
N TYR A 220 -0.60 -6.26 25.28
CA TYR A 220 -1.48 -7.09 24.50
C TYR A 220 -0.91 -8.51 24.40
N PRO A 221 -1.76 -9.54 24.32
CA PRO A 221 -1.31 -10.90 24.06
C PRO A 221 -0.47 -10.99 22.78
N GLU A 222 0.52 -11.89 22.75
CA GLU A 222 1.28 -12.19 21.52
C GLU A 222 0.43 -12.93 20.49
N GLU A 223 -0.59 -13.66 20.95
CA GLU A 223 -1.55 -14.36 20.09
C GLU A 223 -2.76 -13.47 19.74
N MET A 224 -3.52 -13.90 18.73
CA MET A 224 -4.76 -13.25 18.31
C MET A 224 -5.81 -13.24 19.45
N PHE A 225 -6.46 -12.11 19.63
CA PHE A 225 -7.50 -11.88 20.64
C PHE A 225 -8.66 -11.06 20.04
N GLU A 226 -9.63 -10.64 20.87
CA GLU A 226 -10.77 -9.84 20.41
C GLU A 226 -10.88 -8.50 21.12
N ILE A 227 -11.19 -7.45 20.34
CA ILE A 227 -11.68 -6.17 20.83
C ILE A 227 -13.04 -5.93 20.19
N ASN A 228 -14.06 -5.64 20.99
CA ASN A 228 -15.43 -5.41 20.52
C ASN A 228 -15.94 -6.52 19.57
N ASN A 229 -15.73 -7.79 19.98
CA ASN A 229 -16.09 -9.00 19.21
C ASN A 229 -15.51 -9.01 17.79
N THR A 230 -14.29 -8.49 17.62
CA THR A 230 -13.58 -8.41 16.35
C THR A 230 -12.16 -8.92 16.56
N ARG A 231 -11.74 -9.89 15.73
CA ARG A 231 -10.41 -10.50 15.83
C ARG A 231 -9.31 -9.47 15.54
N VAL A 232 -8.30 -9.42 16.38
CA VAL A 232 -7.18 -8.47 16.34
C VAL A 232 -5.88 -9.12 16.81
N LEU A 233 -4.76 -8.64 16.30
CA LEU A 233 -3.40 -9.01 16.68
C LEU A 233 -2.65 -7.76 17.13
N TYR A 234 -1.76 -7.87 18.13
CA TYR A 234 -0.76 -6.83 18.38
C TYR A 234 0.51 -7.15 17.60
N ALA A 235 0.75 -6.42 16.51
CA ALA A 235 1.86 -6.67 15.62
C ALA A 235 3.00 -5.68 15.87
N LYS A 236 4.23 -6.20 15.84
CA LYS A 236 5.44 -5.41 16.09
C LYS A 236 5.86 -4.60 14.87
N GLN A 237 6.53 -3.48 15.10
CA GLN A 237 7.24 -2.73 14.07
C GLN A 237 8.08 -3.69 13.22
N GLY A 238 8.06 -3.51 11.90
CA GLY A 238 8.76 -4.39 10.98
C GLY A 238 8.00 -5.67 10.59
N SER A 239 6.86 -5.96 11.22
CA SER A 239 6.03 -7.11 10.80
C SER A 239 5.51 -6.90 9.37
N SER A 240 5.53 -7.97 8.58
CA SER A 240 4.94 -7.97 7.24
C SER A 240 3.42 -8.10 7.34
N LEU A 241 2.71 -7.10 6.84
CA LEU A 241 1.25 -7.13 6.76
C LEU A 241 0.75 -8.23 5.83
N LEU A 242 1.52 -8.54 4.77
CA LEU A 242 1.22 -9.69 3.91
C LEU A 242 1.35 -11.02 4.65
N ALA A 243 2.44 -11.23 5.41
CA ALA A 243 2.61 -12.46 6.18
C ALA A 243 1.49 -12.66 7.22
N ILE A 244 1.04 -11.57 7.85
CA ILE A 244 -0.12 -11.60 8.75
C ILE A 244 -1.40 -11.97 7.97
N ALA A 245 -1.63 -11.34 6.81
CA ALA A 245 -2.78 -11.64 5.97
C ALA A 245 -2.83 -13.13 5.57
N GLU A 246 -1.70 -13.69 5.13
CA GLU A 246 -1.56 -15.10 4.77
C GLU A 246 -1.78 -16.02 5.96
N GLN A 247 -1.14 -15.75 7.11
CA GLN A 247 -1.24 -16.55 8.33
C GLN A 247 -2.69 -16.73 8.79
N TYR A 248 -3.51 -15.69 8.64
CA TYR A 248 -4.89 -15.67 9.11
C TYR A 248 -5.94 -15.85 8.01
N GLY A 249 -5.52 -16.14 6.77
CA GLY A 249 -6.43 -16.37 5.64
C GLY A 249 -7.25 -15.14 5.25
N ILE A 250 -6.66 -13.94 5.34
CA ILE A 250 -7.30 -12.67 5.03
C ILE A 250 -6.73 -12.15 3.72
N ARG A 251 -7.57 -11.57 2.86
CA ARG A 251 -7.08 -10.88 1.67
C ARG A 251 -6.26 -9.67 2.10
N TYR A 252 -5.06 -9.49 1.54
CA TYR A 252 -4.15 -8.41 1.94
C TYR A 252 -4.83 -7.03 1.88
N ASN A 253 -5.57 -6.72 0.81
CA ASN A 253 -6.33 -5.46 0.71
C ASN A 253 -7.40 -5.31 1.80
N HIS A 254 -8.09 -6.39 2.18
CA HIS A 254 -9.03 -6.35 3.29
C HIS A 254 -8.32 -6.10 4.62
N LEU A 255 -7.14 -6.69 4.83
CA LEU A 255 -6.33 -6.41 6.02
C LEU A 255 -5.97 -4.92 6.08
N LEU A 256 -5.56 -4.32 4.96
CA LEU A 256 -5.28 -2.89 4.89
C LEU A 256 -6.54 -2.05 5.16
N ASP A 257 -7.64 -2.36 4.48
CA ASP A 257 -8.93 -1.65 4.63
C ASP A 257 -9.46 -1.68 6.07
N PHE A 258 -9.32 -2.81 6.77
CA PHE A 258 -9.79 -2.96 8.15
C PHE A 258 -8.99 -2.10 9.14
N ASN A 259 -7.77 -1.74 8.75
CA ASN A 259 -6.81 -1.01 9.57
C ASN A 259 -6.54 0.40 9.05
N GLU A 260 -7.32 0.86 8.06
CA GLU A 260 -7.15 2.17 7.45
C GLU A 260 -5.71 2.42 6.95
N LEU A 261 -5.03 1.35 6.52
CA LEU A 261 -3.65 1.35 6.03
C LEU A 261 -3.60 1.61 4.53
N SER A 262 -2.52 2.22 4.08
CA SER A 262 -2.32 2.53 2.67
C SER A 262 -1.81 1.30 1.90
N PRO A 263 -2.21 1.10 0.61
CA PRO A 263 -1.73 0.00 -0.24
C PRO A 263 -0.21 -0.13 -0.43
N ASN A 264 0.57 0.87 -0.03
CA ASN A 264 2.04 0.85 -0.09
C ASN A 264 2.71 0.50 1.27
N GLU A 265 1.92 0.19 2.29
CA GLU A 265 2.39 -0.21 3.61
C GLU A 265 2.48 -1.74 3.68
N ASP A 266 3.57 -2.30 3.16
CA ASP A 266 3.87 -3.75 3.24
C ASP A 266 4.42 -4.16 4.62
N ILE A 267 5.09 -3.22 5.28
CA ILE A 267 5.80 -3.41 6.55
C ILE A 267 5.29 -2.39 7.56
N LEU A 268 4.93 -2.87 8.76
CA LEU A 268 4.45 -1.99 9.82
C LEU A 268 5.53 -0.97 10.25
N PRO A 269 5.24 0.35 10.21
CA PRO A 269 6.19 1.38 10.57
C PRO A 269 6.38 1.52 12.09
N SER A 270 5.45 1.00 12.89
CA SER A 270 5.47 0.99 14.35
C SER A 270 4.69 -0.22 14.88
N ASP A 271 4.88 -0.54 16.17
CA ASP A 271 3.98 -1.46 16.88
C ASP A 271 2.54 -0.93 16.80
N GLN A 272 1.57 -1.78 16.47
CA GLN A 272 0.16 -1.41 16.47
C GLN A 272 -0.79 -2.61 16.55
N LEU A 273 -2.06 -2.32 16.85
CA LEU A 273 -3.15 -3.27 16.68
C LEU A 273 -3.44 -3.46 15.18
N VAL A 274 -3.57 -4.71 14.76
CA VAL A 274 -3.92 -5.10 13.40
C VAL A 274 -5.19 -5.94 13.46
N TYR A 275 -6.30 -5.34 13.05
CA TYR A 275 -7.60 -5.96 12.96
C TYR A 275 -7.65 -6.94 11.79
N LEU A 276 -8.01 -8.18 12.11
CA LEU A 276 -8.11 -9.30 11.20
C LEU A 276 -9.50 -9.40 10.54
N GLN A 277 -10.42 -8.52 10.96
CA GLN A 277 -11.78 -8.40 10.49
C GLN A 277 -12.20 -6.93 10.54
N ARG A 278 -13.19 -6.56 9.72
CA ARG A 278 -13.70 -5.19 9.73
C ARG A 278 -14.27 -4.84 11.11
N LYS A 279 -13.75 -3.77 11.72
CA LYS A 279 -14.23 -3.21 13.00
C LYS A 279 -15.74 -3.00 13.00
N ARG A 280 -16.36 -3.03 14.18
CA ARG A 280 -17.81 -2.77 14.33
C ARG A 280 -18.13 -1.30 14.09
N LYS A 281 -19.37 -1.01 13.68
CA LYS A 281 -19.84 0.38 13.55
C LYS A 281 -20.05 1.04 14.90
N GLN A 282 -20.27 0.27 15.95
CA GLN A 282 -20.58 0.80 17.28
C GLN A 282 -19.65 0.18 18.32
N GLY A 283 -19.26 0.99 19.31
CA GLY A 283 -18.48 0.53 20.47
C GLY A 283 -19.35 -0.18 21.50
N GLN A 284 -18.70 -0.90 22.43
CA GLN A 284 -19.40 -1.53 23.57
C GLN A 284 -19.88 -0.51 24.61
N LYS A 285 -19.23 0.66 24.65
CA LYS A 285 -19.57 1.79 25.52
C LYS A 285 -20.27 2.88 24.71
N GLU A 286 -21.11 3.66 25.37
CA GLU A 286 -21.75 4.82 24.74
C GLU A 286 -20.73 5.85 24.24
N TYR A 287 -19.68 6.09 25.04
CA TYR A 287 -18.59 6.99 24.72
C TYR A 287 -17.25 6.52 25.31
N HIS A 288 -16.18 6.99 24.68
CA HIS A 288 -14.81 6.96 25.16
C HIS A 288 -14.45 8.30 25.83
N VAL A 289 -13.55 8.34 26.82
CA VAL A 289 -13.07 9.59 27.42
C VAL A 289 -11.62 9.83 26.99
N ALA A 290 -11.41 10.76 26.07
CA ALA A 290 -10.12 10.95 25.40
C ALA A 290 -8.99 11.27 26.39
N LEU A 291 -7.87 10.58 26.24
CA LEU A 291 -6.65 10.83 26.99
C LEU A 291 -5.84 11.98 26.37
N THR A 292 -4.90 12.54 27.12
CA THR A 292 -4.00 13.60 26.64
C THR A 292 -3.25 13.14 25.39
N GLY A 293 -3.42 13.87 24.28
CA GLY A 293 -2.74 13.61 23.01
C GLY A 293 -3.27 12.41 22.23
N GLU A 294 -4.35 11.77 22.68
CA GLU A 294 -4.98 10.65 21.99
C GLU A 294 -5.72 11.12 20.73
N THR A 295 -5.55 10.44 19.60
CA THR A 295 -6.24 10.76 18.35
C THR A 295 -7.54 9.98 18.19
N PHE A 296 -8.41 10.40 17.25
CA PHE A 296 -9.59 9.60 16.88
C PHE A 296 -9.23 8.23 16.30
N TYR A 297 -8.07 8.11 15.63
CA TYR A 297 -7.54 6.82 15.17
C TYR A 297 -7.20 5.91 16.35
N ASP A 298 -6.50 6.42 17.36
CA ASP A 298 -6.15 5.66 18.56
C ASP A 298 -7.39 5.16 19.31
N ILE A 299 -8.42 6.01 19.44
CA ILE A 299 -9.70 5.66 20.06
C ILE A 299 -10.42 4.58 19.24
N ALA A 300 -10.46 4.72 17.91
CA ALA A 300 -11.06 3.74 17.01
C ALA A 300 -10.39 2.37 17.12
N GLN A 301 -9.05 2.34 17.13
CA GLN A 301 -8.25 1.14 17.31
C GLN A 301 -8.45 0.51 18.69
N ARG A 302 -8.50 1.31 19.76
CA ARG A 302 -8.63 0.82 21.13
C ARG A 302 -10.02 0.28 21.46
N GLU A 303 -11.07 0.91 20.93
CA GLU A 303 -12.45 0.54 21.22
C GLU A 303 -13.04 -0.42 20.15
N GLY A 304 -12.26 -0.78 19.11
CA GLY A 304 -12.68 -1.68 18.05
C GLY A 304 -13.86 -1.15 17.24
N VAL A 305 -13.83 0.15 16.96
CA VAL A 305 -14.87 0.87 16.21
C VAL A 305 -14.26 1.44 14.94
N ARG A 306 -15.02 1.47 13.84
CA ARG A 306 -14.57 2.09 12.59
C ARG A 306 -14.28 3.57 12.78
N LEU A 307 -13.12 4.03 12.31
CA LEU A 307 -12.73 5.44 12.38
C LEU A 307 -13.78 6.35 11.75
N GLU A 308 -14.26 6.02 10.55
CA GLU A 308 -15.35 6.73 9.87
C GLU A 308 -16.58 6.94 10.78
N THR A 309 -16.97 5.92 11.55
CA THR A 309 -18.14 6.02 12.44
C THR A 309 -17.85 6.88 13.67
N VAL A 310 -16.64 6.77 14.23
CA VAL A 310 -16.20 7.65 15.33
C VAL A 310 -16.24 9.11 14.88
N LEU A 311 -15.69 9.43 13.70
CA LEU A 311 -15.69 10.80 13.17
C LEU A 311 -17.11 11.31 12.91
N SER A 312 -17.94 10.48 12.27
CA SER A 312 -19.33 10.83 11.96
C SER A 312 -20.15 11.11 13.21
N TYR A 313 -20.07 10.25 14.23
CA TYR A 313 -20.82 10.45 15.47
C TYR A 313 -20.35 11.68 16.24
N ASN A 314 -19.09 12.09 16.10
CA ASN A 314 -18.56 13.24 16.83
C ASN A 314 -18.50 14.51 15.96
N HIS A 315 -19.14 14.51 14.79
CA HIS A 315 -19.21 15.63 13.85
C HIS A 315 -17.85 16.29 13.60
N THR A 316 -16.82 15.46 13.43
CA THR A 316 -15.42 15.87 13.39
C THR A 316 -14.69 15.23 12.22
N SER A 317 -13.41 15.56 12.06
CA SER A 317 -12.53 15.04 11.02
C SER A 317 -11.23 14.52 11.63
N GLU A 318 -10.47 13.73 10.87
CA GLU A 318 -9.17 13.21 11.29
C GLU A 318 -8.15 14.32 11.62
N ALA A 319 -8.32 15.51 11.04
CA ALA A 319 -7.47 16.66 11.30
C ALA A 319 -7.70 17.28 12.70
N THR A 320 -8.83 16.97 13.33
CA THR A 320 -9.20 17.49 14.65
C THR A 320 -8.70 16.52 15.72
N MET A 321 -8.04 17.03 16.75
CA MET A 321 -7.63 16.21 17.90
C MET A 321 -8.68 16.31 19.02
N PRO A 322 -9.07 15.20 19.64
CA PRO A 322 -9.87 15.20 20.86
C PRO A 322 -9.25 16.07 21.96
N GLY A 323 -10.07 16.83 22.68
CA GLY A 323 -9.65 17.47 23.93
C GLY A 323 -9.47 16.43 25.03
N GLU A 324 -8.49 16.61 25.91
CA GLU A 324 -8.34 15.77 27.10
C GLU A 324 -9.63 15.77 27.94
N GLY A 325 -10.10 14.58 28.32
CA GLY A 325 -11.34 14.40 29.07
C GLY A 325 -12.63 14.54 28.23
N GLN A 326 -12.52 14.83 26.93
CA GLN A 326 -13.68 14.93 26.04
C GLN A 326 -14.34 13.55 25.88
N LYS A 327 -15.68 13.53 25.93
CA LYS A 327 -16.45 12.33 25.58
C LYS A 327 -16.52 12.18 24.06
N ILE A 328 -16.00 11.07 23.56
CA ILE A 328 -16.05 10.67 22.15
C ILE A 328 -17.11 9.58 22.00
N TYR A 329 -18.22 9.92 21.37
CA TYR A 329 -19.39 9.03 21.24
C TYR A 329 -19.12 7.89 20.25
N LEU A 330 -19.49 6.67 20.65
CA LEU A 330 -19.19 5.44 19.91
C LEU A 330 -20.44 4.65 19.49
N GLN A 331 -21.64 4.99 19.99
CA GLN A 331 -22.88 4.25 19.70
C GLN A 331 -23.92 5.07 18.95
N LYS A 332 -23.90 6.39 19.11
CA LYS A 332 -24.85 7.35 18.54
C LYS A 332 -24.16 8.68 18.31
N GLU A 333 -24.80 9.56 17.55
CA GLU A 333 -24.35 10.93 17.34
C GLU A 333 -24.21 11.68 18.67
N ALA A 334 -23.16 12.49 18.77
CA ALA A 334 -22.90 13.37 19.88
C ALA A 334 -24.03 14.41 19.96
N PRO A 335 -24.49 14.77 21.16
CA PRO A 335 -25.50 15.81 21.32
C PRO A 335 -25.05 17.08 20.62
N ALA A 336 -25.92 17.69 19.82
CA ALA A 336 -25.65 18.99 19.24
C ALA A 336 -25.27 19.98 20.35
N GLU A 337 -24.29 20.86 20.11
CA GLU A 337 -23.66 21.76 21.10
C GLU A 337 -24.65 22.52 22.02
N ARG A 338 -25.92 22.65 21.65
CA ARG A 338 -27.00 23.23 22.47
C ARG A 338 -27.45 22.38 23.66
N GLU A 339 -27.30 21.05 23.63
CA GLU A 339 -27.78 20.16 24.71
C GLU A 339 -26.72 19.84 25.78
N ALA A 340 -25.43 19.94 25.45
CA ALA A 340 -24.34 19.72 26.42
C ALA A 340 -24.30 20.77 27.54
N VAL A 341 -24.89 21.95 27.32
CA VAL A 341 -24.96 23.05 28.30
C VAL A 341 -26.07 22.83 29.35
N LEU A 342 -27.06 21.97 29.09
CA LEU A 342 -28.28 21.89 29.91
C LEU A 342 -28.31 20.73 30.92
N ALA A 343 -27.27 19.87 30.98
CA ALA A 343 -27.25 18.67 31.83
C ALA A 343 -26.38 18.75 33.11
N GLY A 344 -26.03 19.97 33.58
CA GLY A 344 -25.48 20.25 34.93
C GLY A 344 -24.02 19.83 35.17
N ASN A 345 -23.15 20.55 35.88
CA ASN A 345 -23.23 21.81 36.62
C ASN A 345 -21.79 22.42 36.65
N GLU A 346 -21.72 23.76 36.60
CA GLU A 346 -20.62 24.74 36.76
C GLU A 346 -19.21 24.20 37.14
N VAL A 347 -18.11 24.62 36.47
CA VAL A 347 -17.40 25.89 36.74
C VAL A 347 -16.69 26.47 35.49
N ALA A 348 -16.67 27.81 35.46
CA ALA A 348 -15.74 28.72 34.79
C ALA A 348 -16.01 29.06 33.31
N SER A 349 -16.51 30.28 33.14
CA SER A 349 -16.51 31.09 31.93
C SER A 349 -15.29 30.88 31.04
N VAL A 350 -15.47 30.17 29.93
CA VAL A 350 -14.51 30.22 28.82
C VAL A 350 -15.01 31.29 27.86
N GLN A 351 -14.36 32.46 27.97
CA GLN A 351 -14.29 33.43 26.88
C GLN A 351 -14.00 32.69 25.57
N SER A 352 -14.61 33.14 24.47
CA SER A 352 -14.40 32.68 23.10
C SER A 352 -12.99 32.11 22.88
N PRO A 353 -12.84 30.99 22.15
CA PRO A 353 -11.61 30.20 22.14
C PRO A 353 -10.38 31.10 22.03
N ARG A 354 -9.59 31.19 23.10
CA ARG A 354 -8.25 31.76 23.02
C ARG A 354 -7.50 30.91 22.01
N GLU A 355 -7.16 31.52 20.88
CA GLU A 355 -6.13 31.03 19.97
C GLU A 355 -4.92 30.64 20.82
N ILE A 356 -4.63 29.35 20.91
CA ILE A 356 -3.30 28.90 21.31
C ILE A 356 -2.39 29.44 20.20
N SER A 357 -1.63 30.49 20.51
CA SER A 357 -0.73 31.13 19.56
C SER A 357 0.37 30.13 19.18
N ARG A 358 0.13 29.34 18.15
CA ARG A 358 1.13 28.45 17.57
C ARG A 358 2.28 29.30 17.05
N ALA A 359 3.51 28.89 17.30
CA ALA A 359 4.67 29.58 16.74
C ALA A 359 4.62 29.42 15.22
N LYS A 360 4.32 30.52 14.51
CA LYS A 360 4.31 30.58 13.05
C LYS A 360 5.75 30.63 12.56
N LEU A 361 6.19 29.55 11.91
CA LEU A 361 7.47 29.41 11.25
C LEU A 361 7.26 29.48 9.73
N THR A 362 8.27 29.96 9.01
CA THR A 362 8.30 29.94 7.54
C THR A 362 9.47 29.07 7.09
N HIS A 363 9.21 28.16 6.16
CA HIS A 363 10.22 27.35 5.51
C HIS A 363 10.28 27.68 4.02
N VAL A 364 11.45 28.06 3.51
CA VAL A 364 11.68 28.25 2.08
C VAL A 364 12.08 26.92 1.47
N VAL A 365 11.26 26.40 0.57
CA VAL A 365 11.48 25.12 -0.12
C VAL A 365 12.80 25.16 -0.87
N THR A 366 13.73 24.27 -0.54
CA THR A 366 15.01 24.13 -1.24
C THR A 366 14.93 23.07 -2.35
N SER A 367 15.95 23.05 -3.21
CA SER A 367 16.01 22.08 -4.30
C SER A 367 15.97 20.65 -3.76
N LYS A 368 15.05 19.83 -4.28
CA LYS A 368 14.78 18.43 -3.90
C LYS A 368 13.99 18.19 -2.60
N GLU A 369 13.43 19.21 -1.96
CA GLU A 369 12.48 19.00 -0.86
C GLU A 369 11.06 18.70 -1.40
N THR A 370 10.36 17.79 -0.73
CA THR A 370 8.94 17.44 -0.95
C THR A 370 8.11 17.85 0.28
N LEU A 371 6.79 17.96 0.14
CA LEU A 371 5.91 18.20 1.29
C LEU A 371 6.10 17.15 2.38
N PHE A 372 6.37 15.89 2.01
CA PHE A 372 6.66 14.83 2.96
C PHE A 372 7.97 15.06 3.72
N SER A 373 9.07 15.41 3.04
CA SER A 373 10.34 15.67 3.72
C SER A 373 10.27 16.91 4.62
N ILE A 374 9.50 17.92 4.22
CA ILE A 374 9.29 19.14 5.01
C ILE A 374 8.39 18.84 6.21
N ALA A 375 7.26 18.15 6.01
CA ALA A 375 6.36 17.73 7.07
C ALA A 375 7.10 16.91 8.14
N LYS A 376 7.91 15.92 7.70
CA LYS A 376 8.77 15.12 8.58
C LYS A 376 9.81 15.96 9.34
N LYS A 377 10.45 16.94 8.70
CA LYS A 377 11.44 17.84 9.30
C LYS A 377 10.85 18.71 10.42
N TYR A 378 9.59 19.09 10.30
CA TYR A 378 8.90 19.92 11.27
C TYR A 378 7.99 19.14 12.22
N GLU A 379 7.98 17.81 12.13
CA GLU A 379 7.14 16.90 12.92
C GLU A 379 5.64 17.23 12.79
N VAL A 380 5.22 17.60 11.58
CA VAL A 380 3.83 17.90 11.22
C VAL A 380 3.36 16.95 10.11
N ASN A 381 2.05 16.85 9.88
CA ASN A 381 1.49 16.05 8.80
C ASN A 381 1.56 16.80 7.46
N VAL A 382 1.75 16.07 6.35
CA VAL A 382 1.66 16.60 4.97
C VAL A 382 0.32 17.31 4.74
N GLU A 383 -0.80 16.75 5.20
CA GLU A 383 -2.11 17.38 5.05
C GLU A 383 -2.27 18.65 5.90
N GLN A 384 -1.61 18.73 7.05
CA GLN A 384 -1.54 19.98 7.83
C GLN A 384 -0.74 21.05 7.09
N LEU A 385 0.42 20.67 6.54
CA LEU A 385 1.27 21.56 5.76
C LEU A 385 0.55 22.06 4.49
N LYS A 386 -0.24 21.20 3.83
CA LYS A 386 -1.08 21.58 2.69
C LYS A 386 -2.18 22.54 3.09
N THR A 387 -2.88 22.25 4.18
CA THR A 387 -3.96 23.09 4.71
C THR A 387 -3.46 24.50 5.05
N TRP A 388 -2.34 24.62 5.77
CA TRP A 388 -1.77 25.92 6.15
C TRP A 388 -1.31 26.76 4.96
N ASN A 389 -1.01 26.12 3.84
CA ASN A 389 -0.49 26.74 2.63
C ASN A 389 -1.47 26.72 1.45
N SER A 390 -2.73 26.33 1.70
CA SER A 390 -3.79 26.23 0.68
C SER A 390 -3.37 25.42 -0.56
N LEU A 391 -2.67 24.30 -0.35
CA LEU A 391 -2.20 23.42 -1.42
C LEU A 391 -3.25 22.35 -1.71
N GLU A 392 -3.81 22.35 -2.93
CA GLU A 392 -4.78 21.35 -3.39
C GLU A 392 -4.12 20.02 -3.79
N LYS A 393 -2.82 20.05 -4.07
CA LYS A 393 -2.00 18.91 -4.54
C LYS A 393 -0.64 18.97 -3.88
N ASP A 394 0.16 17.93 -4.09
CA ASP A 394 1.46 17.82 -3.42
C ASP A 394 2.58 18.64 -4.09
N ASP A 395 2.21 19.53 -5.01
CA ASP A 395 3.11 20.32 -5.82
C ASP A 395 3.66 21.53 -5.03
N ILE A 396 4.98 21.55 -4.84
CA ILE A 396 5.73 22.69 -4.27
C ILE A 396 6.92 23.04 -5.16
N ARG A 397 7.31 24.32 -5.19
CA ARG A 397 8.42 24.81 -6.03
C ARG A 397 9.61 25.26 -5.20
N THR A 398 10.82 25.03 -5.68
CA THR A 398 12.03 25.61 -5.08
C THR A 398 11.88 27.13 -4.97
N GLY A 399 12.13 27.67 -3.78
CA GLY A 399 11.95 29.08 -3.44
C GLY A 399 10.55 29.42 -2.91
N GLN A 400 9.59 28.49 -2.90
CA GLN A 400 8.27 28.70 -2.32
C GLN A 400 8.36 28.77 -0.80
N GLU A 401 7.69 29.74 -0.19
CA GLU A 401 7.56 29.84 1.26
C GLU A 401 6.36 29.02 1.74
N LEU A 402 6.59 28.17 2.73
CA LEU A 402 5.55 27.41 3.42
C LEU A 402 5.44 27.87 4.87
N VAL A 403 4.22 28.21 5.27
CA VAL A 403 3.81 28.47 6.64
C VAL A 403 3.69 27.14 7.38
N ILE A 404 4.36 27.06 8.52
CA ILE A 404 4.36 25.91 9.42
C ILE A 404 3.97 26.40 10.81
N TYR A 405 3.02 25.74 11.44
CA TYR A 405 2.65 26.03 12.82
C TYR A 405 3.18 24.93 13.72
N LYS A 406 4.07 25.30 14.65
CA LYS A 406 4.63 24.37 15.66
C LYS A 406 4.02 24.67 17.03
N ASN A 407 3.70 23.61 17.78
CA ASN A 407 3.38 23.70 19.21
C ASN A 407 4.66 23.71 20.04
#